data_AF-A0A1G8YDZ5-F1
#
_entry.id   AF-A0A1G8YDZ5-F1
#
_cell.length_a   1.000
_cell.length_b   1.000
_cell.length_c   1.000
_cell.angle_alpha   90.00
_cell.angle_beta   90.00
_cell.angle_gamma   90.00
#
_symmetry.space_group_name_H-M   'P 1'
#
loop_
_entity.id
_entity.type
_entity.pdbx_description
1 polymer ?
#
loop_
_entity_poly.entity_id
_entity_poly.type
_entity_poly.pdbx_seq_one_letter_code
_entity_poly.pdbx_strand_id
1 'polypeptide(L)'
;MAPHQLIQSTTQAAEYGTGGLAEWITDNIITLVVLILGVTVLWAARSGNISKAVTIVGGLIIGLGVLGLAVGNNATDLGQWMAGLFKG
;
A
#
# COMPACT_ATOMS: atom_id res chain seq x y z
N MET A 1 -33.02 -42.58 -6.88
CA MET A 1 -32.19 -41.44 -6.42
C MET A 1 -30.75 -41.91 -6.40
N ALA A 2 -29.95 -41.50 -7.36
CA ALA A 2 -28.63 -42.08 -7.58
C ALA A 2 -27.55 -41.29 -6.80
N PRO A 3 -26.70 -41.96 -6.00
CA PRO A 3 -25.75 -41.32 -5.06
C PRO A 3 -24.60 -40.55 -5.73
N HIS A 4 -24.51 -40.54 -7.06
CA HIS A 4 -23.42 -39.89 -7.79
C HIS A 4 -23.53 -38.34 -7.83
N GLN A 5 -24.66 -37.78 -7.39
CA GLN A 5 -24.88 -36.32 -7.32
C GLN A 5 -24.39 -35.71 -5.98
N LEU A 6 -24.11 -36.54 -4.96
CA LEU A 6 -23.66 -36.08 -3.63
C LEU A 6 -22.15 -35.84 -3.55
N ILE A 7 -21.38 -36.30 -4.56
CA ILE A 7 -19.92 -36.15 -4.58
C ILE A 7 -19.50 -34.85 -5.30
N GLN A 8 -20.38 -34.23 -6.09
CA GLN A 8 -20.07 -32.98 -6.78
C GLN A 8 -20.12 -31.74 -5.87
N SER A 9 -20.85 -31.79 -4.75
CA SER A 9 -20.94 -30.68 -3.79
C SER A 9 -19.84 -30.67 -2.72
N THR A 10 -19.00 -31.71 -2.63
CA THR A 10 -17.88 -31.78 -1.66
C THR A 10 -16.51 -31.56 -2.28
N THR A 11 -16.43 -31.45 -3.60
CA THR A 11 -15.20 -31.07 -4.29
C THR A 11 -15.31 -29.65 -4.85
N GLN A 12 -15.75 -28.71 -4.01
CA GLN A 12 -15.16 -27.38 -4.10
C GLN A 12 -13.71 -27.59 -3.66
N ALA A 13 -12.87 -27.97 -4.61
CA ALA A 13 -11.43 -27.90 -4.42
C ALA A 13 -11.20 -26.50 -3.90
N ALA A 14 -10.81 -26.40 -2.62
CA ALA A 14 -10.25 -25.16 -2.11
C ALA A 14 -9.06 -24.92 -3.02
N GLU A 15 -9.29 -24.11 -4.05
CA GLU A 15 -8.23 -23.63 -4.90
C GLU A 15 -7.39 -22.79 -3.95
N TYR A 16 -6.35 -23.42 -3.39
CA TYR A 16 -5.28 -22.76 -2.66
C TYR A 16 -4.46 -21.96 -3.68
N GLY A 17 -5.14 -21.12 -4.46
CA GLY A 17 -4.59 -20.20 -5.42
C GLY A 17 -4.32 -18.90 -4.71
N THR A 18 -3.17 -18.30 -4.99
CA THR A 18 -2.84 -16.95 -4.53
C THR A 18 -3.74 -15.89 -5.17
N GLY A 19 -4.68 -16.25 -6.06
CA GLY A 19 -5.60 -15.35 -6.76
C GLY A 19 -6.40 -14.46 -5.80
N GLY A 20 -7.08 -15.04 -4.80
CA GLY A 20 -7.84 -14.24 -3.82
C GLY A 20 -6.95 -13.33 -2.96
N LEU A 21 -5.71 -13.74 -2.69
CA LEU A 21 -4.73 -12.89 -1.99
C LEU A 21 -4.22 -11.76 -2.90
N ALA A 22 -3.94 -12.06 -4.16
CA ALA A 22 -3.45 -11.09 -5.14
C ALA A 22 -4.50 -10.01 -5.41
N GLU A 23 -5.77 -10.40 -5.57
CA GLU A 23 -6.89 -9.47 -5.74
C GLU A 23 -7.07 -8.59 -4.49
N TRP A 24 -7.05 -9.19 -3.30
CA TRP A 24 -7.08 -8.44 -2.04
C TRP A 24 -5.94 -7.42 -1.92
N ILE A 25 -4.70 -7.79 -2.27
CA ILE A 25 -3.56 -6.87 -2.25
C ILE A 25 -3.79 -5.73 -3.23
N THR A 26 -4.27 -6.04 -4.44
CA THR A 26 -4.48 -5.04 -5.49
C THR A 26 -5.57 -4.05 -5.11
N ASP A 27 -6.67 -4.53 -4.53
CA ASP A 27 -7.78 -3.69 -4.04
C ASP A 27 -7.37 -2.79 -2.86
N ASN A 28 -6.41 -3.23 -2.05
CA ASN A 28 -5.98 -2.53 -0.85
C ASN A 28 -4.60 -1.86 -1.00
N ILE A 29 -4.07 -1.75 -2.23
CA ILE A 29 -2.69 -1.32 -2.47
C ILE A 29 -2.41 0.07 -1.87
N ILE A 30 -3.38 0.98 -1.95
CA ILE A 30 -3.29 2.33 -1.39
C ILE A 30 -3.08 2.27 0.13
N THR A 31 -3.95 1.52 0.82
CA THR A 31 -3.88 1.32 2.27
C THR A 31 -2.55 0.67 2.68
N LEU A 32 -2.10 -0.34 1.93
CA LEU A 32 -0.85 -1.05 2.20
C LEU A 32 0.37 -0.12 2.08
N VAL A 33 0.44 0.70 1.04
CA VAL A 33 1.55 1.66 0.87
C VAL A 33 1.55 2.70 1.99
N VAL A 34 0.40 3.27 2.35
CA VAL A 34 0.31 4.21 3.47
C VAL A 34 0.73 3.55 4.79
N LEU A 35 0.37 2.29 5.00
CA LEU A 35 0.76 1.53 6.19
C LEU A 35 2.28 1.31 6.23
N ILE A 36 2.89 0.90 5.11
CA ILE A 36 4.35 0.73 4.99
C ILE A 36 5.07 2.06 5.30
N LEU A 37 4.58 3.16 4.74
CA LEU A 37 5.09 4.49 5.01
C LEU A 37 4.99 4.81 6.51
N GLY A 38 3.82 4.61 7.12
CA GLY A 38 3.59 4.81 8.56
C GLY A 38 4.52 3.99 9.45
N VAL A 39 4.70 2.70 9.17
CA VAL A 39 5.63 1.82 9.89
C VAL A 39 7.07 2.31 9.76
N THR A 40 7.46 2.78 8.57
CA THR A 40 8.80 3.34 8.33
C THR A 40 9.05 4.57 9.22
N VAL A 41 8.06 5.46 9.38
CA VAL A 41 8.16 6.61 10.32
C VAL A 41 8.27 6.14 11.76
N LEU A 42 7.42 5.21 12.19
CA LEU A 42 7.45 4.69 13.56
C LEU A 42 8.80 4.03 13.89
N TRP A 43 9.38 3.33 12.92
CA TRP A 43 10.70 2.74 13.05
C TRP A 43 11.81 3.79 13.10
N ALA A 44 11.71 4.86 12.31
CA ALA A 44 12.64 6.00 12.35
C ALA A 44 12.66 6.67 13.74
N ALA A 45 11.48 6.91 14.29
CA ALA A 45 11.29 7.58 15.57
C ALA A 45 11.98 6.82 16.72
N ARG A 46 12.06 5.48 16.62
CA ARG A 46 12.68 4.63 17.64
C ARG A 46 14.18 4.86 17.80
N SER A 47 14.87 5.36 16.77
CA SER A 47 16.34 5.41 16.76
C SER A 47 16.93 6.62 17.52
N GLY A 48 16.13 7.61 17.93
CA GLY A 48 16.62 8.85 18.58
C GLY A 48 17.61 9.68 17.74
N ASN A 49 17.87 9.26 16.50
CA ASN A 49 18.83 9.87 15.59
C ASN A 49 18.08 10.74 14.59
N ILE A 50 18.19 12.06 14.76
CA ILE A 50 17.51 13.07 13.95
C ILE A 50 17.93 12.97 12.47
N SER A 51 19.18 12.60 12.19
CA SER A 51 19.66 12.42 10.80
C SER A 51 18.95 11.26 10.10
N LYS A 52 18.75 10.15 10.81
CA LYS A 52 17.93 9.03 10.30
C LYS A 52 16.46 9.41 10.16
N ALA A 53 15.91 10.16 11.12
CA ALA A 53 14.54 10.62 11.07
C ALA A 53 14.26 11.53 9.86
N VAL A 54 15.13 12.50 9.59
CA VAL A 54 15.00 13.41 8.43
C VAL A 54 15.08 12.65 7.10
N THR A 55 15.98 11.67 6.99
CA THR A 55 16.09 10.83 5.78
C THR A 55 14.80 10.05 5.53
N ILE A 56 14.19 9.53 6.60
CA ILE A 56 12.94 8.75 6.50
C ILE A 56 11.75 9.65 6.20
N VAL A 57 11.66 10.81 6.85
CA VAL A 57 10.61 11.80 6.56
C VAL A 57 10.69 12.30 5.12
N GLY A 58 11.90 12.56 4.60
CA GLY A 58 12.10 12.91 3.20
C GLY A 58 11.64 11.80 2.24
N GLY A 59 11.99 10.54 2.53
CA GLY A 59 11.50 9.39 1.77
C GLY A 59 9.98 9.23 1.83
N LEU A 60 9.37 9.54 2.97
CA LEU A 60 7.92 9.50 3.16
C LEU A 60 7.18 10.47 2.24
N ILE A 61 7.66 11.71 2.21
CA ILE A 61 7.10 12.80 1.42
C ILE A 61 7.16 12.46 -0.07
N ILE A 62 8.29 11.90 -0.53
CA ILE A 62 8.44 11.43 -1.91
C ILE A 62 7.49 10.26 -2.20
N GLY A 63 7.41 9.27 -1.30
CA GLY A 63 6.50 8.12 -1.45
C GLY A 63 5.03 8.52 -1.56
N LEU A 64 4.60 9.50 -0.76
CA LEU A 64 3.25 10.08 -0.84
C LEU A 64 3.03 10.83 -2.16
N GLY A 65 4.05 11.54 -2.66
CA GLY A 65 4.01 12.17 -3.98
C GLY A 65 3.80 11.16 -5.11
N VAL A 66 4.60 10.09 -5.15
CA VAL A 66 4.47 9.05 -6.17
C VAL A 66 3.12 8.35 -6.10
N LEU A 67 2.63 8.05 -4.89
CA LEU A 67 1.30 7.47 -4.68
C LEU A 67 0.18 8.40 -5.18
N GLY A 68 0.26 9.69 -4.87
CA GLY A 68 -0.71 10.69 -5.33
C GLY A 68 -0.77 10.79 -6.86
N LEU A 69 0.38 10.69 -7.53
CA LEU A 69 0.46 10.64 -8.99
C LEU A 69 -0.09 9.34 -9.58
N ALA A 70 0.09 8.21 -8.89
CA ALA A 70 -0.39 6.91 -9.37
C ALA A 70 -1.91 6.77 -9.25
N VAL A 71 -2.53 7.38 -8.24
CA VAL A 71 -3.96 7.23 -7.95
C VAL A 71 -4.81 8.33 -8.59
N GLY A 72 -4.25 9.53 -8.79
CA GLY A 72 -5.01 10.70 -9.24
C GLY A 72 -4.46 11.35 -10.50
N ASN A 73 -5.33 12.00 -11.28
CA ASN A 73 -4.95 12.82 -12.43
C ASN A 73 -4.66 14.28 -12.05
N ASN A 74 -4.06 14.51 -10.88
CA ASN A 74 -3.86 15.83 -10.27
C ASN A 74 -2.37 16.15 -10.08
N ALA A 75 -1.56 15.81 -11.08
CA ALA A 75 -0.10 15.93 -11.00
C ALA A 75 0.38 17.36 -10.74
N THR A 76 -0.33 18.36 -11.27
CA THR A 76 0.00 19.78 -11.12
C THR A 76 -0.21 20.27 -9.69
N ASP A 77 -1.37 19.97 -9.09
CA ASP A 77 -1.71 20.38 -7.72
C ASP A 77 -0.77 19.70 -6.71
N LEU A 78 -0.46 18.42 -6.94
CA LEU A 78 0.50 17.70 -6.13
C LEU A 78 1.91 18.27 -6.24
N GLY A 79 2.35 18.64 -7.45
CA GLY A 79 3.63 19.31 -7.68
C GLY A 79 3.71 20.69 -7.01
N GLN A 80 2.61 21.44 -6.98
CA GLN A 80 2.52 22.70 -6.24
C GLN A 80 2.61 22.49 -4.72
N TRP A 81 1.89 21.49 -4.18
CA TRP A 81 1.99 21.12 -2.77
C TRP A 81 3.42 20.74 -2.39
N MET A 82 4.08 19.90 -3.18
CA MET A 82 5.48 19.50 -3.00
C MET A 82 6.42 20.70 -3.04
N ALA A 83 6.25 21.59 -4.01
CA ALA A 83 7.06 22.81 -4.13
C ALA A 83 6.85 23.75 -2.93
N GLY A 84 5.67 23.77 -2.33
CA GLY A 84 5.36 24.52 -1.10
C GLY A 84 6.17 24.08 0.11
N LEU A 85 6.60 22.81 0.18
CA LEU A 85 7.41 22.28 1.28
C LEU A 85 8.84 22.85 1.29
N PHE A 86 9.35 23.31 0.14
CA PHE A 86 10.69 23.89 0.00
C PHE A 86 10.68 25.42 -0.03
N LYS A 87 9.51 26.03 -0.24
CA LYS A 87 9.32 27.48 -0.35
C LYS A 87 8.86 28.10 0.97
N GLY A 88 9.34 27.57 2.10
CA GLY A 88 9.03 28.09 3.44
C GLY A 88 9.07 29.60 3.53
#